data_AF-A0A1S4DXP8-F1
#
_entry.id   AF-A0A1S4DXP8-F1
#
_cell.length_a   1.000
_cell.length_b   1.000
_cell.length_c   1.000
_cell.angle_alpha   90.00
_cell.angle_beta   90.00
_cell.angle_gamma   90.00
#
_symmetry.space_group_name_H-M   'P 1'
#
loop_
_entity.id
_entity.type
_entity.pdbx_description
1 polymer ?
#
loop_
_entity_poly.entity_id
_entity_poly.type
_entity_poly.pdbx_seq_one_letter_code
_entity_poly.pdbx_strand_id
1 'polypeptide(L)'
;MNVADALKKKRLFVLDYHDTLMPYVQKVREIEDKTLYGSRTLFFLNSDDTLVPLGIELTRPPIKGDPKQWKEIFPPGTNSTDVWLWRLAKAHVLSHDSCIHQLVIHWLRAHCCMEPYAIATNRRLSTMHPIYRLLHPHFRYTMRINANARKNLISAGGIIEDTFSTASYSVELSSLAYKEWRFDLQGLPDDLVHRGMAERKTDPSGRDVFELTIKDYPFANDGLLLWDALWQWVTKYVNHYYADAENAVINDEELQAWWKEIQDKGHPDIKEGWPKLETKEHLIKIASTIAWVGSGHHASVNFLQYAYGGYIPNRPSIARANMLTENRSVSGRKEFLNQPEEKLKKLFPTEDQATKVMKTMFLLSMHSPDEEYIGDDIEPAWDLDQSISNAFEEFKTKLMMLENKIDELNQNEDLKNRNGAGIIPYEAMKPRSNPGITGIGVPYSISI
;
A
#
# COMPACT_ATOMS: atom_id res chain seq x y z
N MET A 1 -14.57 -13.46 25.77
CA MET A 1 -15.49 -13.36 24.61
C MET A 1 -15.34 -14.64 23.80
N ASN A 2 -16.42 -15.30 23.40
CA ASN A 2 -16.31 -16.47 22.50
C ASN A 2 -16.18 -16.00 21.03
N VAL A 3 -15.88 -16.94 20.11
CA VAL A 3 -15.66 -16.61 18.69
C VAL A 3 -16.92 -16.04 18.02
N ALA A 4 -18.09 -16.60 18.30
CA ALA A 4 -19.35 -16.13 17.71
C ALA A 4 -19.65 -14.67 18.10
N ASP A 5 -19.43 -14.32 19.36
CA ASP A 5 -19.56 -12.95 19.86
C ASP A 5 -18.54 -12.02 19.20
N ALA A 6 -17.29 -12.47 19.01
CA ALA A 6 -16.25 -11.67 18.38
C ALA A 6 -16.57 -11.37 16.91
N LEU A 7 -17.08 -12.35 16.17
CA LEU A 7 -17.55 -12.18 14.79
C LEU A 7 -18.71 -11.20 14.71
N LYS A 8 -19.74 -11.39 15.56
CA LYS A 8 -20.91 -10.51 15.61
C LYS A 8 -20.54 -9.06 15.94
N LYS A 9 -19.51 -8.87 16.78
CA LYS A 9 -18.98 -7.55 17.17
C LYS A 9 -17.90 -7.02 16.24
N LYS A 10 -17.62 -7.67 15.10
CA LYS A 10 -16.58 -7.30 14.12
C LYS A 10 -15.19 -7.11 14.76
N ARG A 11 -14.79 -8.04 15.64
CA ARG A 11 -13.53 -7.98 16.38
C ARG A 11 -12.47 -8.98 15.92
N LEU A 12 -12.70 -9.69 14.81
CA LEU A 12 -11.72 -10.61 14.23
C LEU A 12 -11.29 -10.09 12.86
N PHE A 13 -9.98 -10.05 12.65
CA PHE A 13 -9.35 -9.56 11.43
C PHE A 13 -8.35 -10.59 10.93
N VAL A 14 -8.11 -10.60 9.63
CA VAL A 14 -7.15 -11.54 9.02
C VAL A 14 -6.21 -10.79 8.08
N LEU A 15 -4.92 -11.10 8.19
CA LEU A 15 -3.94 -10.84 7.15
C LEU A 15 -3.80 -12.14 6.35
N ASP A 16 -4.43 -12.19 5.18
CA ASP A 16 -4.48 -13.39 4.34
C ASP A 16 -3.61 -13.23 3.10
N TYR A 17 -2.51 -13.99 3.06
CA TYR A 17 -1.63 -14.12 1.89
C TYR A 17 -1.62 -15.54 1.33
N HIS A 18 -2.47 -16.42 1.85
CA HIS A 18 -2.43 -17.83 1.49
C HIS A 18 -2.72 -18.01 0.01
N ASP A 19 -3.89 -17.56 -0.47
CA ASP A 19 -4.30 -17.86 -1.84
C ASP A 19 -3.41 -17.16 -2.88
N THR A 20 -2.90 -15.97 -2.56
CA THR A 20 -1.98 -15.21 -3.42
C THR A 20 -0.60 -15.87 -3.53
N LEU A 21 -0.06 -16.43 -2.43
CA LEU A 21 1.29 -17.00 -2.41
C LEU A 21 1.35 -18.50 -2.71
N MET A 22 0.28 -19.25 -2.41
CA MET A 22 0.23 -20.70 -2.61
C MET A 22 0.66 -21.19 -4.01
N PRO A 23 0.28 -20.52 -5.12
CA PRO A 23 0.73 -20.90 -6.47
C PRO A 23 2.26 -20.88 -6.66
N TYR A 24 2.99 -20.13 -5.84
CA TYR A 24 4.43 -19.94 -5.94
C TYR A 24 5.24 -20.75 -4.92
N VAL A 25 4.60 -21.33 -3.90
CA VAL A 25 5.32 -21.99 -2.80
C VAL A 25 6.21 -23.12 -3.30
N GLN A 26 5.70 -24.02 -4.13
CA GLN A 26 6.52 -25.10 -4.68
C GLN A 26 7.64 -24.54 -5.56
N LYS A 27 7.30 -23.64 -6.49
CA LYS A 27 8.24 -23.07 -7.46
C LYS A 27 9.42 -22.38 -6.79
N VAL A 28 9.18 -21.60 -5.75
CA VAL A 28 10.23 -20.88 -4.99
C VAL A 28 11.13 -21.85 -4.24
N ARG A 29 10.58 -22.94 -3.69
CA ARG A 29 11.35 -23.94 -2.93
C ARG A 29 12.25 -24.84 -3.79
N GLU A 30 12.11 -24.76 -5.12
CA GLU A 30 13.06 -25.38 -6.05
C GLU A 30 14.33 -24.53 -6.22
N ILE A 31 14.32 -23.28 -5.73
CA ILE A 31 15.49 -22.39 -5.71
C ILE A 31 16.27 -22.61 -4.42
N GLU A 32 17.59 -22.75 -4.54
CA GLU A 32 18.50 -22.94 -3.40
C GLU A 32 18.41 -21.77 -2.40
N ASP A 33 18.44 -22.08 -1.10
CA ASP A 33 18.37 -21.13 0.01
C ASP A 33 17.14 -20.19 0.01
N LYS A 34 16.05 -20.59 -0.67
CA LYS A 34 14.77 -19.88 -0.67
C LYS A 34 13.67 -20.74 -0.06
N THR A 35 12.75 -20.08 0.63
CA THR A 35 11.49 -20.72 1.03
C THR A 35 10.33 -19.73 0.97
N LEU A 36 9.12 -20.29 0.94
CA LEU A 36 7.86 -19.57 0.97
C LEU A 36 6.81 -20.46 1.63
N TYR A 37 5.78 -19.86 2.21
CA TYR A 37 4.55 -20.54 2.61
C TYR A 37 3.35 -19.71 2.16
N GLY A 38 2.20 -20.35 1.96
CA GLY A 38 0.93 -19.64 2.08
C GLY A 38 0.71 -19.31 3.55
N SER A 39 0.32 -18.09 3.88
CA SER A 39 0.17 -17.68 5.29
C SER A 39 -1.11 -16.92 5.59
N ARG A 40 -1.67 -17.18 6.77
CA ARG A 40 -2.77 -16.39 7.36
C ARG A 40 -2.41 -15.99 8.77
N THR A 41 -2.64 -14.74 9.13
CA THR A 41 -2.52 -14.28 10.52
C THR A 41 -3.85 -13.79 11.01
N LEU A 42 -4.36 -14.38 12.10
CA LEU A 42 -5.60 -13.96 12.73
C LEU A 42 -5.29 -12.92 13.82
N PHE A 43 -6.07 -11.85 13.87
CA PHE A 43 -5.99 -10.81 14.89
C PHE A 43 -7.32 -10.65 15.61
N PHE A 44 -7.25 -10.24 16.87
CA PHE A 44 -8.39 -9.82 17.67
C PHE A 44 -8.29 -8.34 18.01
N LEU A 45 -9.39 -7.62 17.89
CA LEU A 45 -9.51 -6.22 18.29
C LEU A 45 -9.96 -6.12 19.75
N ASN A 46 -9.06 -5.60 20.57
CA ASN A 46 -9.30 -5.38 22.00
C ASN A 46 -10.34 -4.26 22.22
N SER A 47 -10.84 -4.16 23.46
CA SER A 47 -11.73 -3.06 23.84
C SER A 47 -11.06 -1.69 23.85
N ASP A 48 -9.72 -1.66 23.90
CA ASP A 48 -8.91 -0.44 23.79
C ASP A 48 -8.42 -0.18 22.36
N ASP A 49 -9.07 -0.82 21.38
CA ASP A 49 -8.88 -0.60 19.95
C ASP A 49 -7.53 -1.05 19.36
N THR A 50 -6.72 -1.75 20.17
CA THR A 50 -5.47 -2.37 19.71
C THR A 50 -5.71 -3.75 19.08
N LEU A 51 -4.94 -4.08 18.03
CA LEU A 51 -4.93 -5.41 17.43
C LEU A 51 -3.88 -6.31 18.09
N VAL A 52 -4.30 -7.51 18.46
CA VAL A 52 -3.42 -8.57 19.00
C VAL A 52 -3.47 -9.80 18.09
N PRO A 53 -2.32 -10.33 17.66
CA PRO A 53 -2.29 -11.56 16.87
C PRO A 53 -2.68 -12.77 17.73
N LEU A 54 -3.60 -13.59 17.23
CA LEU A 54 -4.06 -14.82 17.86
C LEU A 54 -3.29 -16.06 17.40
N GLY A 55 -2.77 -16.05 16.17
CA GLY A 55 -2.00 -17.15 15.62
C GLY A 55 -1.70 -16.97 14.14
N ILE A 56 -0.69 -17.71 13.69
CA ILE A 56 -0.20 -17.72 12.31
C ILE A 56 -0.36 -19.13 11.76
N GLU A 57 -1.10 -19.27 10.67
CA GLU A 57 -1.11 -20.46 9.84
C GLU A 57 -0.01 -20.35 8.78
N LEU A 58 0.82 -21.39 8.64
CA LEU A 58 1.74 -21.57 7.52
C LEU A 58 1.40 -22.86 6.79
N THR A 59 1.31 -22.77 5.46
CA THR A 59 0.89 -23.88 4.59
C THR A 59 1.89 -24.07 3.45
N ARG A 60 2.26 -25.33 3.21
CA ARG A 60 3.03 -25.78 2.06
C ARG A 60 2.19 -26.80 1.27
N PRO A 61 1.97 -26.62 -0.05
CA PRO A 61 1.32 -27.63 -0.89
C PRO A 61 2.14 -28.92 -0.96
N PRO A 62 1.58 -30.05 -1.42
CA PRO A 62 2.38 -31.21 -1.81
C PRO A 62 3.58 -30.84 -2.69
N ILE A 63 4.76 -31.37 -2.38
CA ILE A 63 5.98 -31.14 -3.18
C ILE A 63 6.69 -32.46 -3.47
N LYS A 64 7.66 -32.44 -4.40
CA LYS A 64 8.49 -33.62 -4.71
C LYS A 64 9.21 -34.10 -3.45
N GLY A 65 9.01 -35.37 -3.08
CA GLY A 65 9.57 -35.98 -1.87
C GLY A 65 8.68 -35.88 -0.63
N ASP A 66 7.68 -35.00 -0.62
CA ASP A 66 6.65 -34.93 0.43
C ASP A 66 5.25 -34.72 -0.19
N PRO A 67 4.55 -35.82 -0.55
CA PRO A 67 3.32 -35.78 -1.33
C PRO A 67 2.09 -35.30 -0.53
N LYS A 68 2.21 -35.04 0.77
CA LYS A 68 1.11 -34.51 1.58
C LYS A 68 1.23 -33.00 1.68
N GLN A 69 0.11 -32.30 1.79
CA GLN A 69 0.13 -30.90 2.20
C GLN A 69 0.61 -30.81 3.66
N TRP A 70 1.52 -29.89 3.95
CA TRP A 70 1.87 -29.54 5.32
C TRP A 70 1.17 -28.24 5.70
N LYS A 71 0.61 -28.20 6.90
CA LYS A 71 -0.03 -27.03 7.49
C LYS A 71 0.12 -27.09 8.99
N GLU A 72 0.51 -25.96 9.59
CA GLU A 72 0.61 -25.84 11.04
C GLU A 72 0.21 -24.43 11.49
N ILE A 73 -0.34 -24.35 12.71
CA ILE A 73 -0.75 -23.09 13.33
C ILE A 73 0.19 -22.85 14.51
N PHE A 74 0.79 -21.67 14.52
CA PHE A 74 1.68 -21.19 15.56
C PHE A 74 0.97 -20.08 16.35
N PRO A 75 0.47 -20.35 17.57
CA PRO A 75 -0.06 -19.30 18.44
C PRO A 75 1.09 -18.52 19.11
N PRO A 76 0.82 -17.34 19.71
CA PRO A 76 1.76 -16.69 20.62
C PRO A 76 2.21 -17.68 21.71
N GLY A 77 3.52 -17.92 21.77
CA GLY A 77 4.08 -18.95 22.64
C GLY A 77 3.99 -18.62 24.12
N THR A 78 3.70 -19.64 24.94
CA THR A 78 3.62 -19.53 26.41
C THR A 78 4.75 -20.27 27.13
N ASN A 79 5.50 -21.12 26.43
CA ASN A 79 6.69 -21.81 26.94
C ASN A 79 7.93 -21.53 26.09
N SER A 80 9.11 -21.98 26.56
CA SER A 80 10.40 -21.69 25.93
C SER A 80 10.47 -22.08 24.45
N THR A 81 9.90 -23.22 24.06
CA THR A 81 9.95 -23.68 22.65
C THR A 81 8.98 -22.89 21.79
N ASP A 82 7.75 -22.71 22.27
CA ASP A 82 6.69 -22.06 21.50
C ASP A 82 7.00 -20.58 21.23
N VAL A 83 7.69 -19.90 22.14
CA VAL A 83 8.15 -18.51 21.92
C VAL A 83 9.08 -18.42 20.71
N TRP A 84 9.96 -19.41 20.50
CA TRP A 84 10.84 -19.43 19.33
C TRP A 84 10.12 -19.83 18.05
N LEU A 85 9.22 -20.82 18.10
CA LEU A 85 8.37 -21.18 16.96
C LEU A 85 7.50 -20.00 16.52
N TRP A 86 6.94 -19.26 17.47
CA TRP A 86 6.20 -18.03 17.22
C TRP A 86 7.06 -16.96 16.54
N ARG A 87 8.31 -16.75 16.99
CA ARG A 87 9.24 -15.81 16.35
C ARG A 87 9.57 -16.21 14.91
N LEU A 88 9.82 -17.49 14.65
CA LEU A 88 10.07 -18.01 13.29
C LEU A 88 8.84 -17.82 12.39
N ALA A 89 7.65 -18.16 12.89
CA ALA A 89 6.40 -17.98 12.15
C ALA A 89 6.13 -16.51 11.81
N LYS A 90 6.37 -15.60 12.76
CA LYS A 90 6.30 -14.15 12.51
C LYS A 90 7.29 -13.71 11.44
N ALA A 91 8.53 -14.19 11.48
CA ALA A 91 9.53 -13.81 10.47
C ALA A 91 9.12 -14.25 9.06
N HIS A 92 8.49 -15.42 8.90
CA HIS A 92 7.87 -15.84 7.64
C HIS A 92 6.76 -14.88 7.19
N VAL A 93 5.77 -14.63 8.05
CA VAL A 93 4.65 -13.73 7.71
C VAL A 93 5.15 -12.32 7.39
N LEU A 94 6.12 -11.79 8.13
CA LEU A 94 6.69 -10.48 7.86
C LEU A 94 7.41 -10.45 6.51
N SER A 95 8.07 -11.54 6.11
CA SER A 95 8.65 -11.64 4.77
C SER A 95 7.61 -11.76 3.66
N HIS A 96 6.51 -12.48 3.89
CA HIS A 96 5.38 -12.50 2.98
C HIS A 96 4.76 -11.11 2.83
N ASP A 97 4.54 -10.40 3.95
CA ASP A 97 4.06 -9.03 3.98
C ASP A 97 5.00 -8.10 3.21
N SER A 98 6.32 -8.21 3.41
CA SER A 98 7.31 -7.45 2.63
C SER A 98 7.23 -7.72 1.12
N CYS A 99 6.98 -8.97 0.70
CA CYS A 99 6.79 -9.29 -0.72
C CYS A 99 5.50 -8.68 -1.27
N ILE A 100 4.38 -8.79 -0.55
CA ILE A 100 3.09 -8.25 -0.97
C ILE A 100 3.09 -6.72 -0.95
N HIS A 101 3.67 -6.11 0.09
CA HIS A 101 3.90 -4.67 0.18
C HIS A 101 4.65 -4.18 -1.05
N GLN A 102 5.83 -4.74 -1.35
CA GLN A 102 6.64 -4.22 -2.43
C GLN A 102 6.04 -4.48 -3.81
N LEU A 103 5.56 -5.70 -4.06
CA LEU A 103 5.19 -6.12 -5.41
C LEU A 103 3.76 -5.75 -5.78
N VAL A 104 2.86 -5.74 -4.80
CA VAL A 104 1.42 -5.53 -5.04
C VAL A 104 1.00 -4.15 -4.58
N ILE A 105 1.27 -3.79 -3.33
CA ILE A 105 0.73 -2.54 -2.75
C ILE A 105 1.50 -1.32 -3.24
N HIS A 106 2.81 -1.43 -3.38
CA HIS A 106 3.71 -0.36 -3.79
C HIS A 106 3.92 -0.38 -5.31
N TRP A 107 4.60 -1.39 -5.85
CA TRP A 107 4.94 -1.46 -7.28
C TRP A 107 3.72 -1.55 -8.18
N LEU A 108 2.81 -2.50 -7.97
CA LEU A 108 1.66 -2.67 -8.86
C LEU A 108 0.65 -1.52 -8.69
N ARG A 109 0.06 -1.37 -7.49
CA ARG A 109 -1.07 -0.46 -7.26
C ARG A 109 -0.70 1.02 -7.40
N ALA A 110 0.55 1.40 -7.15
CA ALA A 110 1.02 2.76 -7.39
C ALA A 110 1.76 2.84 -8.75
N HIS A 111 3.01 2.38 -8.81
CA HIS A 111 3.89 2.62 -9.97
C HIS A 111 3.30 2.13 -11.30
N CYS A 112 2.94 0.85 -11.38
CA CYS A 112 2.47 0.24 -12.64
C CYS A 112 1.12 0.77 -13.06
N CYS A 113 0.17 0.92 -12.12
CA CYS A 113 -1.17 1.38 -12.47
C CYS A 113 -1.22 2.87 -12.83
N MET A 114 -0.28 3.70 -12.35
CA MET A 114 -0.26 5.13 -12.67
C MET A 114 0.41 5.46 -14.02
N GLU A 115 1.37 4.65 -14.48
CA GLU A 115 2.11 4.93 -15.72
C GLU A 115 1.20 5.00 -16.97
N PRO A 116 0.19 4.14 -17.16
CA PRO A 116 -0.77 4.26 -18.25
C PRO A 116 -1.60 5.55 -18.23
N TYR A 117 -1.94 6.07 -17.05
CA TYR A 117 -2.65 7.34 -16.95
C TYR A 117 -1.75 8.49 -17.42
N ALA A 118 -0.49 8.52 -16.98
CA ALA A 118 0.48 9.51 -17.42
C ALA A 118 0.66 9.51 -18.94
N ILE A 119 0.77 8.31 -19.55
CA ILE A 119 0.90 8.14 -21.00
C ILE A 119 -0.35 8.65 -21.73
N ALA A 120 -1.54 8.20 -21.33
CA ALA A 120 -2.79 8.58 -21.98
C ALA A 120 -3.08 10.08 -21.83
N THR A 121 -2.84 10.66 -20.65
CA THR A 121 -2.99 12.10 -20.40
C THR A 121 -2.15 12.92 -21.38
N ASN A 122 -0.88 12.56 -21.60
CA ASN A 122 -0.01 13.23 -22.57
C ASN A 122 -0.40 12.99 -24.04
N ARG A 123 -1.08 11.87 -24.34
CA ARG A 123 -1.45 11.51 -25.72
C ARG A 123 -2.82 12.02 -26.15
N ARG A 124 -3.72 12.24 -25.20
CA ARG A 124 -5.14 12.51 -25.47
C ARG A 124 -5.65 13.83 -24.98
N LEU A 125 -5.01 14.43 -23.98
CA LEU A 125 -5.40 15.74 -23.47
C LEU A 125 -4.35 16.78 -23.88
N SER A 126 -4.81 17.88 -24.48
CA SER A 126 -3.98 19.06 -24.74
C SER A 126 -3.38 19.59 -23.44
N THR A 127 -2.20 20.22 -23.50
CA THR A 127 -1.62 20.91 -22.34
C THR A 127 -2.46 22.09 -21.83
N MET A 128 -3.42 22.55 -22.64
CA MET A 128 -4.44 23.53 -22.27
C MET A 128 -5.69 22.91 -21.65
N HIS A 129 -5.89 21.59 -21.79
CA HIS A 129 -7.07 20.90 -21.29
C HIS A 129 -7.12 20.98 -19.75
N PRO A 130 -8.26 21.33 -19.14
CA PRO A 130 -8.35 21.51 -17.69
C PRO A 130 -7.97 20.23 -16.92
N ILE A 131 -8.41 19.06 -17.39
CA ILE A 131 -8.05 17.78 -16.74
C ILE A 131 -6.58 17.39 -16.94
N TYR A 132 -5.94 17.83 -18.05
CA TYR A 132 -4.47 17.70 -18.16
C TYR A 132 -3.80 18.48 -17.05
N ARG A 133 -4.15 19.77 -16.89
CA ARG A 133 -3.53 20.64 -15.89
C ARG A 133 -3.76 20.13 -14.47
N LEU A 134 -4.97 19.67 -14.17
CA LEU A 134 -5.32 19.08 -12.88
C LEU A 134 -4.47 17.85 -12.54
N LEU A 135 -4.29 16.93 -13.49
CA LEU A 135 -3.64 15.63 -13.22
C LEU A 135 -2.13 15.63 -13.48
N HIS A 136 -1.61 16.54 -14.31
CA HIS A 136 -0.21 16.55 -14.71
C HIS A 136 0.78 16.61 -13.54
N PRO A 137 0.58 17.42 -12.48
CA PRO A 137 1.45 17.40 -11.31
C PRO A 137 1.58 16.01 -10.68
N HIS A 138 0.51 15.19 -10.74
CA HIS A 138 0.47 13.85 -10.17
C HIS A 138 1.25 12.79 -10.96
N PHE A 139 1.90 13.15 -12.07
CA PHE A 139 2.69 12.25 -12.91
C PHE A 139 4.18 12.61 -12.98
N ARG A 140 4.62 13.63 -12.22
CA ARG A 140 6.02 14.07 -12.19
C ARG A 140 6.93 12.87 -11.89
N TYR A 141 7.93 12.68 -12.73
CA TYR A 141 8.93 11.59 -12.66
C TYR A 141 8.43 10.13 -12.67
N THR A 142 7.13 9.85 -12.63
CA THR A 142 6.58 8.46 -12.58
C THR A 142 7.13 7.57 -13.70
N MET A 143 7.11 8.03 -14.96
CA MET A 143 7.66 7.24 -16.07
C MET A 143 9.18 7.04 -15.95
N ARG A 144 9.91 8.03 -15.44
CA ARG A 144 11.36 7.98 -15.28
C ARG A 144 11.75 6.96 -14.22
N ILE A 145 11.12 7.03 -13.05
CA ILE A 145 11.42 6.10 -11.96
C ILE A 145 11.00 4.67 -12.33
N ASN A 146 9.86 4.48 -12.99
CA ASN A 146 9.44 3.17 -13.46
C ASN A 146 10.42 2.59 -14.50
N ALA A 147 10.94 3.40 -15.43
CA ALA A 147 11.95 2.95 -16.37
C ALA A 147 13.25 2.52 -15.66
N ASN A 148 13.68 3.25 -14.63
CA ASN A 148 14.83 2.86 -13.81
C ASN A 148 14.57 1.58 -13.03
N ALA A 149 13.38 1.41 -12.47
CA ALA A 149 12.97 0.20 -11.76
C ALA A 149 12.96 -1.02 -12.67
N ARG A 150 12.40 -0.91 -13.89
CA ARG A 150 12.46 -1.96 -14.93
C ARG A 150 13.88 -2.38 -15.27
N LYS A 151 14.85 -1.45 -15.20
CA LYS A 151 16.25 -1.73 -15.53
C LYS A 151 17.02 -2.37 -14.37
N ASN A 152 16.86 -1.85 -13.16
CA ASN A 152 17.77 -2.14 -12.04
C ASN A 152 17.10 -2.84 -10.85
N LEU A 153 15.80 -2.67 -10.66
CA LEU A 153 15.09 -3.09 -9.44
C LEU A 153 14.35 -4.42 -9.66
N ILE A 154 13.44 -4.44 -10.63
CA ILE A 154 12.53 -5.57 -10.93
C ILE A 154 12.94 -6.37 -12.16
N SER A 155 14.14 -6.11 -12.71
CA SER A 155 14.71 -6.89 -13.81
C SER A 155 15.13 -8.29 -13.35
N ALA A 156 15.34 -9.18 -14.32
CA ALA A 156 15.94 -10.49 -14.06
C ALA A 156 17.34 -10.33 -13.43
N GLY A 157 17.57 -10.97 -12.29
CA GLY A 157 18.78 -10.77 -11.47
C GLY A 157 18.90 -9.37 -10.86
N GLY A 158 17.82 -8.60 -10.86
CA GLY A 158 17.72 -7.30 -10.20
C GLY A 158 17.61 -7.45 -8.68
N ILE A 159 17.56 -6.31 -7.99
CA ILE A 159 17.56 -6.26 -6.52
C ILE A 159 16.41 -7.08 -5.92
N ILE A 160 15.20 -6.98 -6.48
CA ILE A 160 14.04 -7.67 -5.92
C ILE A 160 14.18 -9.19 -6.04
N GLU A 161 14.55 -9.72 -7.20
CA GLU A 161 14.73 -11.16 -7.39
C GLU A 161 15.83 -11.73 -6.48
N ASP A 162 16.91 -10.99 -6.28
CA ASP A 162 18.03 -11.39 -5.43
C ASP A 162 17.63 -11.47 -3.94
N THR A 163 16.79 -10.55 -3.49
CA THR A 163 16.66 -10.22 -2.05
C THR A 163 15.29 -10.48 -1.43
N PHE A 164 14.25 -10.79 -2.21
CA PHE A 164 12.91 -11.11 -1.70
C PHE A 164 12.60 -12.62 -1.78
N SER A 165 11.70 -13.10 -0.93
CA SER A 165 11.32 -14.54 -0.88
C SER A 165 10.74 -15.06 -2.20
N THR A 166 10.07 -14.21 -2.97
CA THR A 166 9.43 -14.57 -4.24
C THR A 166 10.42 -14.76 -5.40
N ALA A 167 11.67 -14.32 -5.24
CA ALA A 167 12.78 -14.52 -6.18
C ALA A 167 12.38 -14.19 -7.64
N SER A 168 12.72 -15.05 -8.61
CA SER A 168 12.40 -14.87 -10.03
C SER A 168 10.90 -14.87 -10.37
N TYR A 169 10.03 -15.18 -9.42
CA TYR A 169 8.58 -15.14 -9.58
C TYR A 169 7.97 -13.82 -9.08
N SER A 170 8.78 -12.85 -8.68
CA SER A 170 8.31 -11.61 -8.05
C SER A 170 7.42 -10.77 -8.96
N VAL A 171 7.81 -10.57 -10.23
CA VAL A 171 6.98 -9.80 -11.18
C VAL A 171 5.76 -10.63 -11.61
N GLU A 172 5.89 -11.96 -11.76
CA GLU A 172 4.74 -12.85 -12.02
C GLU A 172 3.69 -12.76 -10.91
N LEU A 173 4.11 -12.68 -9.64
CA LEU A 173 3.22 -12.47 -8.49
C LEU A 173 2.41 -11.18 -8.63
N SER A 174 3.05 -10.06 -9.01
CA SER A 174 2.32 -8.81 -9.26
C SER A 174 1.33 -8.95 -10.43
N SER A 175 1.68 -9.67 -11.49
CA SER A 175 0.77 -9.94 -12.61
C SER A 175 -0.43 -10.81 -12.19
N LEU A 176 -0.23 -11.78 -11.31
CA LEU A 176 -1.32 -12.57 -10.74
C LEU A 176 -2.27 -11.68 -9.93
N ALA A 177 -1.73 -10.84 -9.03
CA ALA A 177 -2.53 -9.93 -8.22
C ALA A 177 -3.28 -8.88 -9.07
N TYR A 178 -2.69 -8.47 -10.20
CA TYR A 178 -3.32 -7.52 -11.12
C TYR A 178 -4.63 -8.02 -11.72
N LYS A 179 -4.84 -9.33 -11.84
CA LYS A 179 -6.11 -9.89 -12.35
C LYS A 179 -7.32 -9.53 -11.49
N GLU A 180 -7.10 -9.30 -10.20
CA GLU A 180 -8.13 -8.90 -9.24
C GLU A 180 -8.16 -7.37 -9.01
N TRP A 181 -7.28 -6.62 -9.68
CA TRP A 181 -7.23 -5.17 -9.54
C TRP A 181 -8.47 -4.53 -10.17
N ARG A 182 -9.01 -3.53 -9.46
CA ARG A 182 -10.17 -2.76 -9.90
C ARG A 182 -9.98 -1.28 -9.64
N PHE A 183 -10.20 -0.44 -10.64
CA PHE A 183 -10.06 1.02 -10.51
C PHE A 183 -10.97 1.59 -9.41
N ASP A 184 -12.23 1.15 -9.37
CA ASP A 184 -13.23 1.64 -8.42
C ASP A 184 -12.96 1.31 -6.95
N LEU A 185 -11.95 0.48 -6.67
CA LEU A 185 -11.47 0.16 -5.32
C LEU A 185 -10.12 0.82 -4.98
N GLN A 186 -9.59 1.70 -5.82
CA GLN A 186 -8.31 2.37 -5.54
C GLN A 186 -8.45 3.67 -4.77
N GLY A 187 -9.65 4.26 -4.73
CA GLY A 187 -9.97 5.36 -3.81
C GLY A 187 -10.06 4.85 -2.37
N LEU A 188 -9.48 5.60 -1.42
CA LEU A 188 -9.38 5.14 -0.03
C LEU A 188 -10.71 4.72 0.60
N PRO A 189 -11.83 5.47 0.46
CA PRO A 189 -13.06 5.08 1.13
C PRO A 189 -13.64 3.77 0.60
N ASP A 190 -13.57 3.54 -0.72
CA ASP A 190 -14.03 2.31 -1.35
C ASP A 190 -13.13 1.12 -0.98
N ASP A 191 -11.81 1.32 -0.90
CA ASP A 191 -10.85 0.32 -0.38
C ASP A 191 -11.17 -0.09 1.06
N LEU A 192 -11.40 0.89 1.95
CA LEU A 192 -11.70 0.64 3.36
C LEU A 192 -13.01 -0.13 3.53
N VAL A 193 -14.07 0.24 2.80
CA VAL A 193 -15.35 -0.47 2.85
C VAL A 193 -15.21 -1.88 2.30
N HIS A 194 -14.52 -2.05 1.16
CA HIS A 194 -14.33 -3.36 0.54
C HIS A 194 -13.59 -4.35 1.44
N ARG A 195 -12.56 -3.88 2.16
CA ARG A 195 -11.82 -4.70 3.13
C ARG A 195 -12.54 -4.92 4.46
N GLY A 196 -13.74 -4.34 4.63
CA GLY A 196 -14.49 -4.40 5.88
C GLY A 196 -13.89 -3.58 7.01
N MET A 197 -13.07 -2.56 6.67
CA MET A 197 -12.43 -1.65 7.64
C MET A 197 -13.27 -0.42 7.94
N ALA A 198 -14.29 -0.13 7.12
CA ALA A 198 -15.24 0.96 7.33
C ALA A 198 -16.65 0.57 6.90
N GLU A 199 -17.65 1.20 7.50
CA GLU A 199 -19.03 1.21 7.00
C GLU A 199 -19.34 2.58 6.37
N ARG A 200 -19.89 2.57 5.16
CA ARG A 200 -20.44 3.78 4.53
C ARG A 200 -21.79 4.10 5.15
N LYS A 201 -21.95 5.33 5.61
CA LYS A 201 -23.20 5.91 6.10
C LYS A 201 -23.45 7.23 5.38
N THR A 202 -24.67 7.73 5.50
CA THR A 202 -25.06 9.03 4.94
C THR A 202 -25.41 9.96 6.08
N ASP A 203 -24.81 11.14 6.11
CA ASP A 203 -25.13 12.18 7.09
C ASP A 203 -26.48 12.85 6.76
N PRO A 204 -27.08 13.65 7.68
CA PRO A 204 -28.35 14.33 7.41
C PRO A 204 -28.33 15.30 6.22
N SER A 205 -27.15 15.69 5.73
CA SER A 205 -26.98 16.53 4.53
C SER A 205 -26.88 15.72 3.24
N GLY A 206 -26.95 14.39 3.31
CA GLY A 206 -26.86 13.51 2.15
C GLY A 206 -25.42 13.17 1.74
N ARG A 207 -24.41 13.53 2.54
CA ARG A 207 -23.00 13.23 2.23
C ARG A 207 -22.59 11.90 2.82
N ASP A 208 -21.72 11.20 2.09
CA ASP A 208 -21.11 9.97 2.59
C ASP A 208 -20.18 10.26 3.76
N VAL A 209 -20.35 9.51 4.84
CA VAL A 209 -19.48 9.49 6.02
C VAL A 209 -19.09 8.06 6.31
N PHE A 210 -17.85 7.86 6.76
CA PHE A 210 -17.26 6.52 6.92
C PHE A 210 -17.00 6.27 8.41
N GLU A 211 -17.67 5.26 8.97
CA GLU A 211 -17.40 4.81 10.34
C GLU A 211 -16.40 3.67 10.31
N LEU A 212 -15.22 3.90 10.90
CA LEU A 212 -14.16 2.89 10.93
C LEU A 212 -14.48 1.78 11.93
N THR A 213 -14.14 0.55 11.53
CA THR A 213 -14.27 -0.63 12.40
C THR A 213 -13.21 -0.63 13.49
N ILE A 214 -12.00 -0.14 13.17
CA ILE A 214 -10.94 0.20 14.13
C ILE A 214 -10.91 1.72 14.19
N LYS A 215 -11.28 2.30 15.33
CA LYS A 215 -11.46 3.76 15.48
C LYS A 215 -10.13 4.51 15.39
N ASP A 216 -9.11 3.99 16.05
CA ASP A 216 -7.73 4.46 16.02
C ASP A 216 -6.94 3.69 14.95
N TYR A 217 -7.37 3.77 13.69
CA TYR A 217 -6.64 3.24 12.55
C TYR A 217 -5.85 4.37 11.85
N PRO A 218 -4.53 4.51 12.08
CA PRO A 218 -3.82 5.74 11.75
C PRO A 218 -3.83 6.10 10.26
N PHE A 219 -3.53 5.12 9.40
CA PHE A 219 -3.59 5.26 7.94
C PHE A 219 -4.97 5.70 7.45
N ALA A 220 -6.04 5.09 7.99
CA ALA A 220 -7.39 5.36 7.52
C ALA A 220 -7.91 6.72 8.01
N ASN A 221 -7.64 7.07 9.28
CA ASN A 221 -8.03 8.36 9.86
C ASN A 221 -7.41 9.53 9.07
N ASP A 222 -6.09 9.51 8.91
CA ASP A 222 -5.40 10.62 8.27
C ASP A 222 -5.63 10.62 6.76
N GLY A 223 -5.64 9.42 6.16
CA GLY A 223 -5.88 9.25 4.74
C GLY A 223 -7.27 9.74 4.32
N LEU A 224 -8.31 9.53 5.14
CA LEU A 224 -9.66 10.01 4.82
C LEU A 224 -9.77 11.54 4.86
N LEU A 225 -9.01 12.19 5.74
CA LEU A 225 -8.93 13.65 5.76
C LEU A 225 -8.21 14.20 4.52
N LEU A 226 -7.11 13.56 4.10
CA LEU A 226 -6.42 13.92 2.86
C LEU A 226 -7.30 13.65 1.63
N TRP A 227 -7.98 12.50 1.59
CA TRP A 227 -8.94 12.17 0.54
C TRP A 227 -10.04 13.21 0.44
N ASP A 228 -10.62 13.66 1.56
CA ASP A 228 -11.64 14.72 1.57
C ASP A 228 -11.10 16.05 1.02
N ALA A 229 -9.87 16.43 1.39
CA ALA A 229 -9.23 17.62 0.86
C ALA A 229 -9.05 17.56 -0.67
N LEU A 230 -8.53 16.44 -1.19
CA LEU A 230 -8.39 16.20 -2.63
C LEU A 230 -9.74 16.15 -3.33
N TRP A 231 -10.72 15.47 -2.76
CA TRP A 231 -12.06 15.36 -3.31
C TRP A 231 -12.72 16.73 -3.47
N GLN A 232 -12.64 17.59 -2.44
CA GLN A 232 -13.22 18.93 -2.50
C GLN A 232 -12.50 19.84 -3.49
N TRP A 233 -11.16 19.76 -3.54
CA TRP A 233 -10.36 20.47 -4.55
C TRP A 233 -10.78 20.09 -5.97
N VAL A 234 -10.76 18.79 -6.29
CA VAL A 234 -11.15 18.27 -7.60
C VAL A 234 -12.60 18.60 -7.93
N THR A 235 -13.51 18.51 -6.95
CA THR A 235 -14.92 18.86 -7.12
C THR A 235 -15.10 20.32 -7.55
N LYS A 236 -14.42 21.26 -6.89
CA LYS A 236 -14.48 22.68 -7.24
C LYS A 236 -13.88 22.93 -8.63
N TYR A 237 -12.74 22.31 -8.91
CA TYR A 237 -12.06 22.42 -10.20
C TYR A 237 -12.94 21.91 -11.36
N VAL A 238 -13.46 20.68 -11.25
CA VAL A 238 -14.31 20.08 -12.29
C VAL A 238 -15.61 20.87 -12.45
N ASN A 239 -16.25 21.28 -11.36
CA ASN A 239 -17.49 22.05 -11.46
C ASN A 239 -17.30 23.43 -12.11
N HIS A 240 -16.12 24.03 -12.01
CA HIS A 240 -15.80 25.28 -12.68
C HIS A 240 -15.66 25.09 -14.19
N TYR A 241 -14.84 24.12 -14.64
CA TYR A 241 -14.60 23.92 -16.08
C TYR A 241 -15.73 23.21 -16.83
N TYR A 242 -16.59 22.48 -16.12
CA TYR A 242 -17.75 21.79 -16.68
C TYR A 242 -19.08 22.37 -16.16
N ALA A 243 -19.12 23.69 -15.90
CA ALA A 243 -20.25 24.36 -15.21
C ALA A 243 -21.60 24.24 -15.95
N ASP A 244 -21.60 24.37 -17.29
CA ASP A 244 -22.77 24.89 -18.01
C ASP A 244 -23.48 23.91 -18.98
N ALA A 245 -23.14 22.62 -19.01
CA ALA A 245 -23.91 21.66 -19.82
C ALA A 245 -24.07 20.29 -19.16
N GLU A 246 -25.31 19.79 -19.13
CA GLU A 246 -25.68 18.44 -18.66
C GLU A 246 -24.83 17.34 -19.34
N ASN A 247 -24.39 17.60 -20.58
CA ASN A 247 -23.59 16.70 -21.40
C ASN A 247 -22.14 17.21 -21.62
N ALA A 248 -21.64 18.17 -20.83
CA ALA A 248 -20.29 18.73 -21.02
C ALA A 248 -19.20 17.64 -21.03
N VAL A 249 -19.30 16.69 -20.09
CA VAL A 249 -18.35 15.56 -19.97
C VAL A 249 -18.45 14.58 -21.14
N ILE A 250 -19.67 14.29 -21.61
CA ILE A 250 -19.91 13.35 -22.72
C ILE A 250 -19.44 13.97 -24.05
N ASN A 251 -19.62 15.27 -24.22
CA ASN A 251 -19.28 15.99 -25.43
C ASN A 251 -17.78 16.35 -25.54
N ASP A 252 -16.99 16.12 -24.49
CA ASP A 252 -15.55 16.35 -24.50
C ASP A 252 -14.82 15.19 -25.19
N GLU A 253 -14.50 15.38 -26.47
CA GLU A 253 -13.87 14.33 -27.29
C GLU A 253 -12.46 13.95 -26.80
N GLU A 254 -11.67 14.91 -26.28
CA GLU A 254 -10.34 14.64 -25.72
C GLU A 254 -10.47 13.77 -24.47
N LEU A 255 -11.38 14.15 -23.56
CA LEU A 255 -11.63 13.44 -22.31
C LEU A 255 -12.18 12.02 -22.54
N GLN A 256 -13.14 11.86 -23.47
CA GLN A 256 -13.68 10.54 -23.81
C GLN A 256 -12.60 9.65 -24.44
N ALA A 257 -11.77 10.20 -25.34
CA ALA A 257 -10.66 9.45 -25.94
C ALA A 257 -9.57 9.09 -24.91
N TRP A 258 -9.31 9.97 -23.95
CA TRP A 258 -8.39 9.74 -22.83
C TRP A 258 -8.80 8.55 -21.98
N TRP A 259 -10.03 8.56 -21.47
CA TRP A 259 -10.52 7.49 -20.60
C TRP A 259 -10.64 6.17 -21.34
N LYS A 260 -11.08 6.21 -22.60
CA LYS A 260 -11.13 5.04 -23.47
C LYS A 260 -9.74 4.45 -23.73
N GLU A 261 -8.71 5.27 -23.98
CA GLU A 261 -7.35 4.77 -24.19
C GLU A 261 -6.78 4.14 -22.91
N ILE A 262 -7.03 4.72 -21.74
CA ILE A 262 -6.63 4.13 -20.45
C ILE A 262 -7.20 2.71 -20.32
N GLN A 263 -8.48 2.52 -20.61
CA GLN A 263 -9.15 1.22 -20.50
C GLN A 263 -8.70 0.24 -21.58
N ASP A 264 -8.74 0.65 -22.85
CA ASP A 264 -8.56 -0.25 -23.99
C ASP A 264 -7.08 -0.55 -24.32
N LYS A 265 -6.16 0.32 -23.89
CA LYS A 265 -4.72 0.24 -24.21
C LYS A 265 -3.81 0.31 -23.00
N GLY A 266 -4.16 1.11 -22.00
CA GLY A 266 -3.40 1.23 -20.76
C GLY A 266 -3.55 0.01 -19.85
N HIS A 267 -4.79 -0.44 -19.68
CA HIS A 267 -5.17 -1.56 -18.82
C HIS A 267 -6.07 -2.57 -19.56
N PRO A 268 -5.64 -3.07 -20.74
CA PRO A 268 -6.49 -3.86 -21.62
C PRO A 268 -6.94 -5.18 -20.98
N ASP A 269 -6.22 -5.69 -19.98
CA ASP A 269 -6.51 -6.95 -19.33
C ASP A 269 -7.60 -6.85 -18.25
N ILE A 270 -7.94 -5.63 -17.80
CA ILE A 270 -8.92 -5.38 -16.75
C ILE A 270 -10.29 -5.13 -17.35
N LYS A 271 -11.25 -6.00 -17.02
CA LYS A 271 -12.60 -6.00 -17.62
C LYS A 271 -13.68 -5.44 -16.72
N GLU A 272 -13.45 -5.42 -15.41
CA GLU A 272 -14.43 -5.02 -14.40
C GLU A 272 -13.90 -3.88 -13.53
N GLY A 273 -14.79 -3.21 -12.79
CA GLY A 273 -14.42 -2.15 -11.85
C GLY A 273 -14.08 -0.80 -12.50
N TRP A 274 -14.44 -0.61 -13.77
CA TRP A 274 -14.30 0.67 -14.46
C TRP A 274 -15.52 1.57 -14.23
N PRO A 275 -15.36 2.78 -13.67
CA PRO A 275 -16.42 3.77 -13.68
C PRO A 275 -16.67 4.27 -15.11
N LYS A 276 -17.92 4.64 -15.36
CA LYS A 276 -18.28 5.39 -16.56
C LYS A 276 -17.66 6.78 -16.53
N LEU A 277 -17.63 7.47 -17.66
CA LEU A 277 -17.24 8.88 -17.77
C LEU A 277 -18.36 9.67 -18.47
N GLU A 278 -19.54 9.65 -17.86
CA GLU A 278 -20.75 10.29 -18.43
C GLU A 278 -21.16 11.58 -17.69
N THR A 279 -20.68 11.80 -16.46
CA THR A 279 -21.13 12.92 -15.61
C THR A 279 -19.96 13.59 -14.90
N LYS A 280 -20.20 14.73 -14.27
CA LYS A 280 -19.18 15.42 -13.46
C LYS A 280 -18.77 14.58 -12.26
N GLU A 281 -19.71 13.90 -11.61
CA GLU A 281 -19.46 13.04 -10.46
C GLU A 281 -18.55 11.86 -10.84
N HIS A 282 -18.75 11.30 -12.04
CA HIS A 282 -17.85 10.30 -12.60
C HIS A 282 -16.42 10.86 -12.78
N LEU A 283 -16.28 12.02 -13.42
CA LEU A 283 -14.97 12.66 -13.65
C LEU A 283 -14.28 13.03 -12.34
N ILE A 284 -15.02 13.58 -11.36
CA ILE A 284 -14.52 13.88 -10.02
C ILE A 284 -13.99 12.61 -9.36
N LYS A 285 -14.77 11.52 -9.37
CA LYS A 285 -14.33 10.25 -8.79
C LYS A 285 -13.06 9.71 -9.45
N ILE A 286 -12.99 9.76 -10.78
CA ILE A 286 -11.82 9.29 -11.55
C ILE A 286 -10.59 10.14 -11.20
N ALA A 287 -10.70 11.46 -11.31
CA ALA A 287 -9.59 12.38 -11.07
C ALA A 287 -9.10 12.33 -9.61
N SER A 288 -10.02 12.32 -8.63
CA SER A 288 -9.66 12.18 -7.21
C SER A 288 -8.99 10.83 -6.91
N THR A 289 -9.41 9.74 -7.57
CA THR A 289 -8.78 8.43 -7.40
C THR A 289 -7.35 8.44 -7.95
N ILE A 290 -7.13 8.98 -9.15
CA ILE A 290 -5.79 9.11 -9.74
C ILE A 290 -4.90 9.99 -8.85
N ALA A 291 -5.41 11.15 -8.42
CA ALA A 291 -4.69 12.06 -7.53
C ALA A 291 -4.31 11.39 -6.21
N TRP A 292 -5.23 10.67 -5.57
CA TRP A 292 -4.98 9.90 -4.34
C TRP A 292 -3.90 8.83 -4.52
N VAL A 293 -3.99 8.03 -5.59
CA VAL A 293 -3.03 6.95 -5.84
C VAL A 293 -1.63 7.52 -6.07
N GLY A 294 -1.52 8.60 -6.85
CA GLY A 294 -0.26 9.27 -7.14
C GLY A 294 0.35 10.02 -5.96
N SER A 295 -0.44 10.35 -4.93
CA SER A 295 -0.01 11.13 -3.78
C SER A 295 -0.12 10.33 -2.48
N GLY A 296 -1.23 10.46 -1.75
CA GLY A 296 -1.41 9.89 -0.40
C GLY A 296 -1.21 8.38 -0.30
N HIS A 297 -1.70 7.60 -1.27
CA HIS A 297 -1.47 6.15 -1.29
C HIS A 297 0.02 5.85 -1.42
N HIS A 298 0.69 6.36 -2.46
CA HIS A 298 2.12 6.13 -2.69
C HIS A 298 2.95 6.59 -1.49
N ALA A 299 2.73 7.81 -0.99
CA ALA A 299 3.46 8.35 0.14
C ALA A 299 3.39 7.43 1.37
N SER A 300 2.19 6.94 1.70
CA SER A 300 1.93 6.06 2.85
C SER A 300 2.61 4.70 2.78
N VAL A 301 2.96 4.23 1.58
CA VAL A 301 3.59 2.92 1.35
C VAL A 301 5.06 3.04 0.95
N ASN A 302 5.54 4.23 0.61
CA ASN A 302 6.89 4.49 0.14
C ASN A 302 7.82 5.09 1.23
N PHE A 303 7.48 6.23 1.82
CA PHE A 303 8.43 7.00 2.66
C PHE A 303 8.69 6.39 4.05
N LEU A 304 7.87 5.40 4.44
CA LEU A 304 8.02 4.65 5.68
C LEU A 304 8.87 3.37 5.53
N GLN A 305 9.32 3.05 4.32
CA GLN A 305 10.10 1.82 4.07
C GLN A 305 11.34 1.74 4.96
N TYR A 306 12.16 2.79 5.00
CA TYR A 306 13.37 2.78 5.84
C TYR A 306 13.05 2.89 7.33
N ALA A 307 12.01 3.65 7.71
CA ALA A 307 11.62 3.80 9.12
C ALA A 307 11.27 2.46 9.77
N TYR A 308 10.54 1.58 9.07
CA TYR A 308 10.18 0.26 9.58
C TYR A 308 11.15 -0.85 9.13
N GLY A 309 11.78 -0.73 7.97
CA GLY A 309 12.63 -1.75 7.36
C GLY A 309 14.13 -1.56 7.54
N GLY A 310 14.57 -0.40 8.02
CA GLY A 310 15.98 -0.14 8.37
C GLY A 310 16.49 -1.06 9.48
N TYR A 311 15.59 -1.60 10.31
CA TYR A 311 15.87 -2.73 11.19
C TYR A 311 15.32 -4.03 10.58
N ILE A 312 16.18 -4.76 9.86
CA ILE A 312 15.80 -5.94 9.06
C ILE A 312 14.93 -6.96 9.82
N PRO A 313 15.18 -7.32 11.09
CA PRO A 313 14.30 -8.26 11.80
C PRO A 313 12.83 -7.81 11.93
N ASN A 314 12.54 -6.50 11.83
CA ASN A 314 11.17 -5.97 11.85
C ASN A 314 10.46 -6.13 10.50
N ARG A 315 11.19 -6.06 9.38
CA ARG A 315 10.65 -6.24 8.02
C ARG A 315 11.64 -7.03 7.14
N PRO A 316 11.86 -8.33 7.42
CA PRO A 316 12.77 -9.14 6.61
C PRO A 316 12.21 -9.30 5.20
N SER A 317 12.95 -8.93 4.16
CA SER A 317 12.50 -9.13 2.76
C SER A 317 12.42 -10.60 2.37
N ILE A 318 13.19 -11.46 3.04
CA ILE A 318 13.29 -12.89 2.77
C ILE A 318 13.31 -13.73 4.05
N ALA A 319 12.67 -14.90 3.99
CA ALA A 319 12.91 -16.04 4.88
C ALA A 319 13.61 -17.16 4.10
N ARG A 320 14.78 -17.62 4.57
CA ARG A 320 15.65 -18.57 3.83
C ARG A 320 15.58 -20.01 4.31
N ALA A 321 14.96 -20.27 5.45
CA ALA A 321 14.90 -21.60 6.06
C ALA A 321 13.46 -22.00 6.37
N ASN A 322 13.13 -23.27 6.13
CA ASN A 322 11.81 -23.83 6.46
C ASN A 322 11.56 -23.86 7.98
N MET A 323 10.29 -23.88 8.36
CA MET A 323 9.87 -24.22 9.72
C MET A 323 10.40 -25.60 10.10
N LEU A 324 11.00 -25.69 11.28
CA LEU A 324 11.63 -26.91 11.78
C LEU A 324 10.62 -28.05 12.03
N THR A 325 9.36 -27.71 12.31
CA THR A 325 8.30 -28.68 12.55
C THR A 325 7.84 -29.38 11.26
N GLU A 326 8.18 -28.82 10.09
CA GLU A 326 7.96 -29.45 8.79
C GLU A 326 8.81 -30.72 8.63
N ASN A 327 10.09 -30.65 9.02
CA ASN A 327 11.02 -31.79 8.95
C ASN A 327 11.37 -32.30 10.35
N ARG A 328 10.76 -33.42 10.76
CA ARG A 328 10.94 -34.06 12.08
C ARG A 328 12.30 -34.74 12.30
N SER A 329 13.37 -34.24 11.68
CA SER A 329 14.72 -34.78 11.88
C SER A 329 15.17 -34.63 13.34
N VAL A 330 15.72 -35.70 13.91
CA VAL A 330 16.16 -35.72 15.31
C VAL A 330 17.34 -34.76 15.53
N SER A 331 18.28 -34.69 14.59
CA SER A 331 19.43 -33.78 14.64
C SER A 331 19.00 -32.31 14.57
N GLY A 332 18.15 -31.95 13.61
CA GLY A 332 17.66 -30.58 13.46
C GLY A 332 16.86 -30.10 14.67
N ARG A 333 16.09 -31.00 15.31
CA ARG A 333 15.40 -30.71 16.57
C ARG A 333 16.37 -30.47 17.72
N LYS A 334 17.42 -31.28 17.87
CA LYS A 334 18.42 -31.12 18.93
C LYS A 334 19.20 -29.80 18.78
N GLU A 335 19.61 -29.46 17.56
CA GLU A 335 20.26 -28.17 17.27
C GLU A 335 19.37 -26.99 17.67
N PHE A 336 18.10 -27.01 17.27
CA PHE A 336 17.16 -25.94 17.60
C PHE A 336 16.91 -25.79 19.10
N LEU A 337 16.78 -26.91 19.84
CA LEU A 337 16.59 -26.84 21.29
C LEU A 337 17.80 -26.25 22.01
N ASN A 338 19.01 -26.45 21.48
CA ASN A 338 20.23 -25.93 22.08
C ASN A 338 20.59 -24.50 21.65
N GLN A 339 20.27 -24.13 20.40
CA GLN A 339 20.64 -22.85 19.77
C GLN A 339 19.51 -22.33 18.87
N PRO A 340 18.34 -21.98 19.42
CA PRO A 340 17.20 -21.53 18.63
C PRO A 340 17.45 -20.20 17.90
N GLU A 341 18.29 -19.32 18.45
CA GLU A 341 18.73 -18.06 17.85
C GLU A 341 19.47 -18.26 16.52
N GLU A 342 20.29 -19.31 16.40
CA GLU A 342 21.00 -19.61 15.15
C GLU A 342 20.04 -20.02 14.03
N LYS A 343 18.92 -20.68 14.37
CA LYS A 343 17.88 -20.99 13.38
C LYS A 343 17.14 -19.73 12.94
N LEU A 344 16.84 -18.82 13.86
CA LEU A 344 16.25 -17.53 13.52
C LEU A 344 17.19 -16.68 12.64
N LYS A 345 18.49 -16.65 12.96
CA LYS A 345 19.52 -15.98 12.16
C LYS A 345 19.64 -16.56 10.75
N LYS A 346 19.58 -17.89 10.61
CA LYS A 346 19.57 -18.57 9.30
C LYS A 346 18.32 -18.27 8.48
N LEU A 347 17.18 -18.04 9.14
CA LEU A 347 15.94 -17.66 8.46
C LEU A 347 16.04 -16.24 7.88
N PHE A 348 16.59 -15.28 8.62
CA PHE A 348 16.72 -13.90 8.15
C PHE A 348 17.63 -13.75 6.92
N PRO A 349 17.54 -12.62 6.18
CA PRO A 349 18.42 -12.35 5.05
C PRO A 349 19.91 -12.49 5.42
N THR A 350 20.74 -12.87 4.44
CA THR A 350 22.21 -12.77 4.58
C THR A 350 22.63 -11.32 4.77
N GLU A 351 23.86 -11.08 5.27
CA GLU A 351 24.39 -9.71 5.43
C GLU A 351 24.41 -8.94 4.11
N ASP A 352 24.73 -9.59 3.00
CA ASP A 352 24.71 -8.99 1.67
C ASP A 352 23.29 -8.62 1.21
N GLN A 353 22.33 -9.54 1.41
CA GLN A 353 20.92 -9.27 1.08
C GLN A 353 20.36 -8.14 1.95
N ALA A 354 20.61 -8.19 3.25
CA ALA A 354 20.21 -7.15 4.20
C ALA A 354 20.79 -5.79 3.80
N THR A 355 22.09 -5.73 3.48
CA THR A 355 22.76 -4.49 3.07
C THR A 355 22.17 -3.93 1.78
N LYS A 356 21.93 -4.78 0.76
CA LYS A 356 21.28 -4.36 -0.49
C LYS A 356 19.89 -3.78 -0.22
N VAL A 357 19.05 -4.48 0.53
CA VAL A 357 17.67 -4.06 0.83
C VAL A 357 17.64 -2.77 1.64
N MET A 358 18.45 -2.67 2.70
CA MET A 358 18.52 -1.46 3.53
C MET A 358 18.95 -0.24 2.71
N LYS A 359 19.97 -0.37 1.85
CA LYS A 359 20.40 0.72 0.97
C LYS A 359 19.31 1.14 -0.01
N THR A 360 18.59 0.17 -0.58
CA THR A 360 17.47 0.46 -1.47
C THR A 360 16.35 1.19 -0.72
N MET A 361 15.90 0.68 0.43
CA MET A 361 14.86 1.34 1.24
C MET A 361 15.30 2.74 1.68
N PHE A 362 16.57 2.93 2.05
CA PHE A 362 17.13 4.24 2.39
C PHE A 362 16.98 5.24 1.24
N LEU A 363 17.35 4.84 0.02
CA LEU A 363 17.22 5.69 -1.17
C LEU A 363 15.76 5.96 -1.52
N LEU A 364 14.90 4.94 -1.45
CA LEU A 364 13.48 5.08 -1.83
C LEU A 364 12.67 5.88 -0.80
N SER A 365 13.11 5.95 0.46
CA SER A 365 12.48 6.77 1.51
C SER A 365 12.99 8.22 1.55
N MET A 366 13.84 8.63 0.61
CA MET A 366 14.43 9.97 0.60
C MET A 366 13.60 10.93 -0.25
N HIS A 367 13.23 12.08 0.33
CA HIS A 367 12.70 13.22 -0.41
C HIS A 367 13.81 14.00 -1.10
N SER A 368 13.64 14.27 -2.39
CA SER A 368 14.58 15.07 -3.17
C SER A 368 14.52 16.55 -2.76
N PRO A 369 15.62 17.32 -2.87
CA PRO A 369 15.60 18.77 -2.67
C PRO A 369 14.67 19.54 -3.60
N ASP A 370 14.33 18.98 -4.76
CA ASP A 370 13.41 19.53 -5.75
C ASP A 370 12.04 18.84 -5.75
N GLU A 371 11.65 18.19 -4.66
CA GLU A 371 10.34 17.56 -4.56
C GLU A 371 9.20 18.59 -4.56
N GLU A 372 8.07 18.22 -5.19
CA GLU A 372 6.85 19.04 -5.24
C GLU A 372 5.73 18.38 -4.41
N TYR A 373 5.38 19.00 -3.28
CA TYR A 373 4.34 18.50 -2.37
C TYR A 373 2.95 19.01 -2.71
N ILE A 374 1.94 18.24 -2.34
CA ILE A 374 0.54 18.61 -2.55
C ILE A 374 0.21 19.97 -1.92
N GLY A 375 -0.45 20.84 -2.68
CA GLY A 375 -0.88 22.15 -2.19
C GLY A 375 0.26 23.13 -1.85
N ASP A 376 1.48 22.93 -2.36
CA ASP A 376 2.55 23.91 -2.22
C ASP A 376 2.45 25.00 -3.30
N ASP A 377 2.97 24.71 -4.48
CA ASP A 377 3.00 25.67 -5.57
C ASP A 377 1.71 25.61 -6.39
N ILE A 378 1.16 26.80 -6.66
CA ILE A 378 -0.01 26.94 -7.54
C ILE A 378 0.45 26.86 -9.00
N GLU A 379 -0.28 26.12 -9.83
CA GLU A 379 -0.05 26.12 -11.27
C GLU A 379 -0.35 27.53 -11.83
N PRO A 380 0.50 28.11 -12.68
CA PRO A 380 0.35 29.50 -13.11
C PRO A 380 -1.02 29.85 -13.71
N ALA A 381 -1.65 28.94 -14.46
CA ALA A 381 -2.97 29.21 -15.01
C ALA A 381 -4.12 29.02 -14.01
N TRP A 382 -3.93 28.26 -12.94
CA TRP A 382 -4.86 28.24 -11.80
C TRP A 382 -4.87 29.59 -11.08
N ASP A 383 -3.71 30.23 -10.95
CA ASP A 383 -3.61 31.54 -10.28
C ASP A 383 -4.30 32.67 -11.08
N LEU A 384 -4.26 32.59 -12.41
CA LEU A 384 -4.93 33.56 -13.29
C LEU A 384 -6.46 33.46 -13.26
N ASP A 385 -7.02 32.31 -12.87
CA ASP A 385 -8.46 32.12 -12.72
C ASP A 385 -8.87 32.28 -11.26
N GLN A 386 -9.51 33.40 -10.92
CA GLN A 386 -9.81 33.75 -9.53
C GLN A 386 -10.62 32.66 -8.79
N SER A 387 -11.54 31.98 -9.48
CA SER A 387 -12.34 30.92 -8.85
C SER A 387 -11.49 29.71 -8.50
N ILE A 388 -10.58 29.33 -9.40
CA ILE A 388 -9.65 28.22 -9.18
C ILE A 388 -8.57 28.57 -8.16
N SER A 389 -7.99 29.77 -8.23
CA SER A 389 -7.02 30.28 -7.26
C SER A 389 -7.60 30.25 -5.84
N ASN A 390 -8.83 30.75 -5.66
CA ASN A 390 -9.53 30.67 -4.37
C ASN A 390 -9.75 29.22 -3.92
N ALA A 391 -10.17 28.32 -4.82
CA ALA A 391 -10.36 26.91 -4.50
C ALA A 391 -9.05 26.21 -4.12
N PHE A 392 -7.92 26.61 -4.70
CA PHE A 392 -6.60 26.08 -4.37
C PHE A 392 -6.14 26.57 -2.98
N GLU A 393 -6.36 27.84 -2.65
CA GLU A 393 -6.07 28.36 -1.30
C GLU A 393 -6.92 27.69 -0.21
N GLU A 394 -8.17 27.36 -0.52
CA GLU A 394 -8.99 26.52 0.37
C GLU A 394 -8.43 25.10 0.52
N PHE A 395 -7.92 24.50 -0.55
CA PHE A 395 -7.23 23.22 -0.50
C PHE A 395 -5.99 23.28 0.40
N LYS A 396 -5.15 24.31 0.25
CA LYS A 396 -4.00 24.57 1.15
C LYS A 396 -4.42 24.67 2.61
N THR A 397 -5.50 25.41 2.86
CA THR A 397 -6.03 25.60 4.21
C THR A 397 -6.44 24.26 4.82
N LYS A 398 -7.11 23.39 4.06
CA LYS A 398 -7.46 22.04 4.52
C LYS A 398 -6.26 21.17 4.80
N LEU A 399 -5.20 21.25 3.98
CA LEU A 399 -3.96 20.52 4.21
C LEU A 399 -3.26 20.97 5.50
N MET A 400 -3.25 22.28 5.81
CA MET A 400 -2.76 22.78 7.09
C MET A 400 -3.60 22.28 8.28
N MET A 401 -4.92 22.24 8.13
CA MET A 401 -5.81 21.69 9.15
C MET A 401 -5.58 20.18 9.37
N LEU A 402 -5.33 19.43 8.30
CA LEU A 402 -4.94 18.02 8.36
C LEU A 402 -3.65 17.83 9.16
N GLU A 403 -2.60 18.59 8.87
CA GLU A 403 -1.32 18.51 9.58
C GLU A 403 -1.49 18.74 11.08
N ASN A 404 -2.18 19.82 11.45
CA ASN A 404 -2.50 20.12 12.86
C ASN A 404 -3.33 19.01 13.51
N LYS A 405 -4.25 18.39 12.76
CA LYS A 405 -5.05 17.28 13.28
C LYS A 405 -4.21 16.03 13.52
N ILE A 406 -3.25 15.74 12.64
CA ILE A 406 -2.31 14.63 12.83
C ILE A 406 -1.47 14.86 14.10
N ASP A 407 -1.00 16.08 14.33
CA ASP A 407 -0.27 16.43 15.56
C ASP A 407 -1.10 16.21 16.81
N GLU A 408 -2.36 16.67 16.80
CA GLU A 408 -3.31 16.47 17.91
C GLU A 408 -3.52 14.97 18.18
N LEU A 409 -3.74 14.17 17.12
CA LEU A 409 -3.98 12.73 17.24
C LEU A 409 -2.74 11.99 17.76
N ASN A 410 -1.54 12.34 17.29
CA ASN A 410 -0.29 11.72 17.73
C ASN A 410 0.06 12.06 19.20
N GLN A 411 -0.39 13.21 19.70
CA GLN A 411 -0.20 13.63 21.10
C GLN A 411 -1.24 13.03 22.05
N ASN A 412 -2.32 12.46 21.53
CA ASN A 412 -3.39 11.90 22.36
C ASN A 412 -2.99 10.52 22.92
N GLU A 413 -2.74 10.46 24.23
CA GLU A 413 -2.35 9.24 24.95
C GLU A 413 -3.44 8.15 24.98
N ASP A 414 -4.71 8.50 24.71
CA ASP A 414 -5.80 7.53 24.59
C ASP A 414 -5.75 6.75 23.26
N LEU A 415 -5.02 7.26 22.26
CA LEU A 415 -4.87 6.65 20.93
C LEU A 415 -3.62 5.74 20.86
N LYS A 416 -3.77 4.54 21.41
CA LYS A 416 -2.69 3.56 21.63
C LYS A 416 -2.04 3.02 20.34
N ASN A 417 -2.69 3.11 19.19
CA ASN A 417 -2.09 2.68 17.92
C ASN A 417 -1.16 3.76 17.33
N ARG A 418 -1.11 4.96 17.94
CA ARG A 418 -0.28 6.11 17.52
C ARG A 418 0.65 6.63 18.60
N ASN A 419 0.31 6.36 19.86
CA ASN A 419 1.03 6.85 21.03
C ASN A 419 1.42 5.69 21.96
N GLY A 420 2.64 5.73 22.49
CA GLY A 420 3.15 4.74 23.44
C GLY A 420 4.63 4.41 23.25
N ALA A 421 5.19 3.66 24.20
CA ALA A 421 6.60 3.28 24.16
C ALA A 421 6.93 2.43 22.93
N GLY A 422 7.84 2.92 22.08
CA GLY A 422 8.26 2.23 20.86
C GLY A 422 7.30 2.39 19.67
N ILE A 423 6.21 3.15 19.81
CA ILE A 423 5.36 3.54 18.69
C ILE A 423 5.98 4.75 18.00
N ILE A 424 6.20 4.64 16.69
CA ILE A 424 6.61 5.78 15.86
C ILE A 424 5.34 6.58 15.55
N PRO A 425 5.28 7.89 15.84
CA PRO A 425 4.16 8.74 15.47
C PRO A 425 3.85 8.58 13.98
N TYR A 426 2.58 8.35 13.64
CA TYR A 426 2.19 8.18 12.24
C TYR A 426 2.03 9.56 11.61
N GLU A 427 2.86 9.87 10.63
CA GLU A 427 2.95 11.22 10.05
C GLU A 427 3.00 11.20 8.51
N ALA A 428 2.82 10.02 7.89
CA ALA A 428 2.96 9.84 6.45
C ALA A 428 1.94 10.61 5.59
N MET A 429 0.86 11.11 6.20
CA MET A 429 -0.14 11.94 5.53
C MET A 429 0.04 13.44 5.80
N LYS A 430 1.09 13.84 6.53
CA LYS A 430 1.44 15.26 6.65
C LYS A 430 1.82 15.78 5.26
N PRO A 431 1.27 16.92 4.81
CA PRO A 431 1.41 17.33 3.41
C PRO A 431 2.86 17.61 3.00
N ARG A 432 3.65 18.22 3.88
CA ARG A 432 4.98 18.77 3.58
C ARG A 432 6.10 18.03 4.28
N SER A 433 7.30 18.18 3.73
CA SER A 433 8.53 17.61 4.29
C SER A 433 9.76 18.39 3.87
N ASN A 434 10.83 18.27 4.66
CA ASN A 434 12.14 18.72 4.25
C ASN A 434 12.84 17.63 3.40
N PRO A 435 13.86 17.98 2.60
CA PRO A 435 14.65 16.99 1.87
C PRO A 435 15.32 15.99 2.81
N GLY A 436 15.51 14.75 2.35
CA GLY A 436 16.09 13.67 3.13
C GLY A 436 15.08 12.61 3.58
N ILE A 437 15.46 11.79 4.56
CA ILE A 437 14.61 10.70 5.08
C ILE A 437 13.92 11.19 6.33
N THR A 438 12.65 11.52 6.21
CA THR A 438 11.86 12.16 7.27
C THR A 438 10.67 11.31 7.72
N GLY A 439 10.16 10.42 6.85
CA GLY A 439 8.97 9.62 7.12
C GLY A 439 7.65 10.40 7.08
N ILE A 440 7.70 11.65 6.59
CA ILE A 440 6.56 12.58 6.46
C ILE A 440 6.61 13.23 5.08
N GLY A 441 5.48 13.78 4.61
CA GLY A 441 5.39 14.46 3.32
C GLY A 441 4.61 13.67 2.30
N VAL A 442 3.73 14.37 1.57
CA VAL A 442 2.94 13.80 0.48
C VAL A 442 3.30 14.53 -0.81
N PRO A 443 4.20 13.97 -1.64
CA PRO A 443 4.45 14.47 -2.98
C PRO A 443 3.18 14.45 -3.83
N TYR A 444 3.13 15.28 -4.87
CA TYR A 444 2.06 15.20 -5.86
C TYR A 444 2.02 13.85 -6.58
N SER A 445 3.17 13.19 -6.75
CA SER A 445 3.36 12.10 -7.69
C SER A 445 4.21 10.96 -7.14
N ILE A 446 4.22 9.85 -7.89
CA ILE A 446 5.16 8.76 -7.69
C ILE A 446 6.51 9.19 -8.28
N SER A 447 7.33 9.83 -7.45
CA SER A 447 8.59 10.47 -7.85
C SER A 447 9.83 9.61 -7.56
N ILE A 448 9.71 8.58 -6.73
CA ILE A 448 10.80 7.72 -6.24
C ILE A 448 10.36 6.27 -6.07
#